data_AF-U2U3G2-F1
#
_entry.id   AF-U2U3G2-F1
#
_cell.length_a   1.000
_cell.length_b   1.000
_cell.length_c   1.000
_cell.angle_alpha   90.00
_cell.angle_beta   90.00
_cell.angle_gamma   90.00
#
_symmetry.space_group_name_H-M   'P 1'
#
loop_
_entity.id
_entity.type
_entity.pdbx_description
1 polymer ?
#
loop_
_entity_poly.entity_id
_entity_poly.type
_entity_poly.pdbx_seq_one_letter_code
_entity_poly.pdbx_strand_id
1 'polypeptide(L)'
;MRENAPDKFAIIVMDGMSEFDWHVLRESFAGIAYEQGAAFATVPTVTSISRQCLLSGKMPSQLEKPWSQSKEKAEFAYCCQSLGVGDEQIFYGRDYDVEVPKGVECAVIIVLDVDERVHGQCGGRAGMYQDMRLLAQSGKLAELVRRLARRGFDVFISADRGNTPAVGQGRVTKTGVETETRSKRMIVLKDFGDADALLRERDLIEFPGSYLDKGCRYFICQSGESFDNPGASVMSHGGISINEVIVPFITVRAQV
;
A
#
# COMPACT_ATOMS: atom_id res chain seq x y z
N MET A 1 5.37 -1.15 29.22
CA MET A 1 5.18 -0.06 28.24
C MET A 1 3.70 0.09 27.93
N ARG A 2 2.96 0.88 28.72
CA ARG A 2 1.57 1.31 28.47
C ARG A 2 1.38 2.62 29.23
N GLU A 3 1.84 3.73 28.67
CA GLU A 3 1.55 5.05 29.26
C GLU A 3 0.98 6.06 28.26
N ASN A 4 0.76 5.70 26.98
CA ASN A 4 0.17 6.60 25.96
C ASN A 4 -0.44 5.87 24.75
N ALA A 5 -1.00 4.66 24.92
CA ALA A 5 -1.73 4.03 23.81
C ALA A 5 -3.09 4.73 23.62
N PRO A 6 -3.49 5.09 22.39
CA PRO A 6 -4.78 5.73 22.17
C PRO A 6 -5.93 4.79 22.56
N ASP A 7 -6.96 5.33 23.21
CA ASP A 7 -8.13 4.56 23.61
C ASP A 7 -8.95 4.07 22.41
N LYS A 8 -8.91 4.79 21.28
CA LYS A 8 -9.48 4.39 20.00
C LYS A 8 -8.60 4.82 18.86
N PHE A 9 -8.38 3.94 17.89
CA PHE A 9 -7.60 4.28 16.70
C PHE A 9 -8.25 3.79 15.40
N ALA A 10 -8.07 4.60 14.35
CA ALA A 10 -8.48 4.27 13.01
C ALA A 10 -7.30 4.47 12.07
N ILE A 11 -6.95 3.46 11.27
CA ILE A 11 -5.97 3.61 10.20
C ILE A 11 -6.69 3.68 8.85
N ILE A 12 -6.41 4.73 8.09
CA ILE A 12 -6.82 4.88 6.70
C ILE A 12 -5.63 4.46 5.84
N VAL A 13 -5.79 3.40 5.07
CA VAL A 13 -4.78 2.92 4.13
C VAL A 13 -5.14 3.42 2.74
N MET A 14 -4.41 4.42 2.26
CA MET A 14 -4.49 4.94 0.91
C MET A 14 -3.62 4.07 0.00
N ASP A 15 -4.23 3.05 -0.64
CA ASP A 15 -3.52 2.08 -1.46
C ASP A 15 -2.73 2.78 -2.58
N GLY A 16 -1.42 2.56 -2.60
CA GLY A 16 -0.53 3.13 -3.60
C GLY A 16 -0.13 4.60 -3.42
N MET A 17 -0.45 5.23 -2.29
CA MET A 17 -0.07 6.62 -2.01
C MET A 17 1.42 6.77 -1.70
N SER A 18 2.11 7.55 -2.53
CA SER A 18 3.49 7.97 -2.28
C SER A 18 3.57 9.25 -1.45
N GLU A 19 4.76 9.58 -0.94
CA GLU A 19 5.04 10.87 -0.30
C GLU A 19 4.71 12.07 -1.22
N PHE A 20 4.92 11.91 -2.52
CA PHE A 20 4.54 12.92 -3.52
C PHE A 20 3.03 13.14 -3.55
N ASP A 21 2.24 12.06 -3.53
CA ASP A 21 0.78 12.15 -3.60
C ASP A 21 0.23 12.79 -2.32
N TRP A 22 0.76 12.41 -1.16
CA TRP A 22 0.42 13.06 0.11
C TRP A 22 0.73 14.56 0.11
N HIS A 23 1.88 14.95 -0.48
CA HIS A 23 2.24 16.37 -0.60
C HIS A 23 1.19 17.19 -1.37
N VAL A 24 0.46 16.58 -2.29
CA VAL A 24 -0.69 17.21 -2.97
C VAL A 24 -1.95 17.11 -2.11
N LEU A 25 -2.26 15.93 -1.56
CA LEU A 25 -3.49 15.69 -0.79
C LEU A 25 -3.60 16.54 0.48
N ARG A 26 -2.48 16.88 1.12
CA ARG A 26 -2.43 17.74 2.31
C ARG A 26 -2.98 19.15 2.06
N GLU A 27 -3.12 19.60 0.81
CA GLU A 27 -3.80 20.87 0.49
C GLU A 27 -5.25 20.87 1.02
N SER A 28 -5.90 19.70 1.09
CA SER A 28 -7.26 19.54 1.63
C SER A 28 -7.34 19.53 3.16
N PHE A 29 -6.20 19.47 3.85
CA PHE A 29 -6.09 19.34 5.31
C PHE A 29 -6.06 20.70 6.03
N ALA A 30 -6.48 21.78 5.37
CA ALA A 30 -6.64 23.07 6.02
C ALA A 30 -7.52 22.94 7.29
N GLY A 31 -6.99 23.42 8.42
CA GLY A 31 -7.66 23.35 9.73
C GLY A 31 -7.62 21.97 10.41
N ILE A 32 -6.87 21.00 9.89
CA ILE A 32 -6.62 19.70 10.54
C ILE A 32 -5.16 19.71 11.02
N ALA A 33 -4.95 19.70 12.33
CA ALA A 33 -3.60 19.54 12.89
C ALA A 33 -3.17 18.08 12.77
N TYR A 34 -1.95 17.85 12.25
CA TYR A 34 -1.38 16.53 12.09
C TYR A 34 0.13 16.54 12.28
N GLU A 35 0.67 15.39 12.69
CA GLU A 35 2.10 15.09 12.66
C GLU A 35 2.39 14.24 11.41
N GLN A 36 3.47 14.55 10.70
CA GLN A 36 3.91 13.78 9.54
C GLN A 36 5.25 13.09 9.86
N GLY A 37 5.21 11.76 9.81
CA GLY A 37 6.38 10.91 9.69
C GLY A 37 6.36 10.16 8.36
N ALA A 38 7.16 9.10 8.29
CA ALA A 38 7.20 8.18 7.16
C ALA A 38 7.30 6.74 7.67
N ALA A 39 6.86 5.80 6.85
CA ALA A 39 7.02 4.37 7.05
C ALA A 39 7.69 3.73 5.83
N PHE A 40 8.29 2.56 6.04
CA PHE A 40 8.84 1.75 4.96
C PHE A 40 7.83 0.66 4.59
N ALA A 41 7.40 0.66 3.32
CA ALA A 41 6.65 -0.43 2.74
C ALA A 41 7.49 -1.70 2.69
N THR A 42 6.84 -2.85 2.85
CA THR A 42 7.51 -4.14 2.71
C THR A 42 7.86 -4.37 1.25
N VAL A 43 9.13 -4.68 0.98
CA VAL A 43 9.56 -5.13 -0.36
C VAL A 43 9.25 -6.61 -0.51
N PRO A 44 8.69 -7.08 -1.63
CA PRO A 44 8.31 -6.31 -2.80
C PRO A 44 7.08 -5.47 -2.50
N THR A 45 7.05 -4.24 -3.03
CA THR A 45 5.99 -3.27 -2.79
C THR A 45 4.72 -3.61 -3.60
N VAL A 46 4.20 -4.80 -3.35
CA VAL A 46 3.03 -5.43 -3.93
C VAL A 46 1.92 -5.34 -2.90
N THR A 47 0.71 -4.98 -3.32
CA THR A 47 -0.38 -4.65 -2.39
C THR A 47 -0.72 -5.82 -1.48
N SER A 48 -0.85 -7.03 -2.04
CA SER A 48 -1.12 -8.25 -1.25
C SER A 48 -0.10 -8.50 -0.14
N ILE A 49 1.19 -8.25 -0.35
CA ILE A 49 2.20 -8.43 0.69
C ILE A 49 2.21 -7.24 1.64
N SER A 50 2.47 -6.04 1.11
CA SER A 50 2.78 -4.89 1.95
C SER A 50 1.59 -4.43 2.79
N ARG A 51 0.36 -4.49 2.24
CA ARG A 51 -0.84 -4.15 3.01
C ARG A 51 -1.11 -5.15 4.11
N GLN A 52 -0.95 -6.45 3.84
CA GLN A 52 -1.12 -7.46 4.88
C GLN A 52 -0.07 -7.32 5.99
N CYS A 53 1.19 -7.01 5.64
CA CYS A 53 2.23 -6.68 6.63
C CYS A 53 1.84 -5.46 7.48
N LEU A 54 1.39 -4.37 6.84
CA LEU A 54 0.92 -3.16 7.53
C LEU A 54 -0.21 -3.47 8.52
N LEU A 55 -1.18 -4.29 8.11
CA LEU A 55 -2.37 -4.59 8.92
C LEU A 55 -2.11 -5.59 10.06
N SER A 56 -1.11 -6.45 9.92
CA SER A 56 -0.88 -7.55 10.86
C SER A 56 0.39 -7.42 11.70
N GLY A 57 1.30 -6.53 11.32
CA GLY A 57 2.65 -6.47 11.89
C GLY A 57 3.52 -7.69 11.58
N LYS A 58 3.07 -8.58 10.68
CA LYS A 58 3.78 -9.80 10.30
C LYS A 58 4.75 -9.55 9.16
N MET A 59 5.83 -10.34 9.13
CA MET A 59 6.69 -10.48 7.95
C MET A 59 5.97 -11.29 6.86
N PRO A 60 6.35 -11.14 5.58
CA PRO A 60 5.70 -11.86 4.47
C PRO A 60 5.65 -13.39 4.67
N SER A 61 6.71 -14.00 5.21
CA SER A 61 6.76 -15.45 5.50
C SER A 61 5.80 -15.92 6.60
N GLN A 62 5.21 -15.00 7.37
CA GLN A 62 4.26 -15.30 8.46
C GLN A 62 2.80 -15.08 8.03
N LEU A 63 2.57 -14.52 6.84
CA LEU A 63 1.23 -14.32 6.29
C LEU A 63 0.62 -15.66 5.87
N GLU A 64 -0.67 -15.86 6.13
CA GLU A 64 -1.37 -17.08 5.70
C GLU A 64 -1.36 -17.22 4.16
N LYS A 65 -1.56 -16.11 3.44
CA LYS A 65 -1.56 -16.07 1.97
C LYS A 65 -0.87 -14.79 1.46
N PRO A 66 0.47 -14.75 1.35
CA PRO A 66 1.21 -13.52 1.02
C PRO A 66 0.83 -12.91 -0.33
N TRP A 67 0.53 -13.75 -1.34
CA TRP A 67 0.20 -13.32 -2.70
C TRP A 67 -1.31 -13.11 -2.94
N SER A 68 -2.11 -13.03 -1.88
CA SER A 68 -3.56 -12.83 -1.98
C SER A 68 -4.08 -11.98 -0.82
N GLN A 69 -4.88 -10.96 -1.14
CA GLN A 69 -5.56 -10.12 -0.15
C GLN A 69 -6.71 -10.85 0.58
N SER A 70 -7.01 -12.11 0.23
CA SER A 70 -8.16 -12.85 0.78
C SER A 70 -8.14 -13.04 2.30
N LYS A 71 -6.98 -12.86 2.94
CA LYS A 71 -6.79 -13.01 4.39
C LYS A 71 -6.53 -11.71 5.14
N GLU A 72 -6.41 -10.58 4.44
CA GLU A 72 -5.99 -9.31 5.05
C GLU A 72 -6.93 -8.84 6.18
N LYS A 73 -8.25 -9.04 6.04
CA LYS A 73 -9.23 -8.69 7.07
C LYS A 73 -9.08 -9.55 8.32
N ALA A 74 -8.85 -10.86 8.14
CA ALA A 74 -8.66 -11.78 9.26
C ALA A 74 -7.33 -11.52 9.99
N GLU A 75 -6.28 -11.22 9.21
CA GLU A 75 -4.96 -10.85 9.72
C GLU A 75 -4.99 -9.54 10.53
N PHE A 76 -5.75 -8.54 10.07
CA PHE A 76 -6.00 -7.31 10.83
C PHE A 76 -6.75 -7.58 12.14
N ALA A 77 -7.84 -8.36 12.08
CA ALA A 77 -8.62 -8.67 13.27
C ALA A 77 -7.78 -9.41 14.33
N TYR A 78 -6.98 -10.39 13.90
CA TYR A 78 -6.05 -11.10 14.79
C TYR A 78 -5.04 -10.14 15.45
N CYS A 79 -4.53 -9.16 14.69
CA CYS A 79 -3.64 -8.14 15.23
C CYS A 79 -4.32 -7.29 16.32
N CYS A 80 -5.50 -6.72 16.06
CA CYS A 80 -6.23 -5.96 17.09
C CYS A 80 -6.55 -6.84 18.31
N GLN A 81 -6.96 -8.10 18.13
CA GLN A 81 -7.24 -9.05 19.22
C GLN A 81 -6.00 -9.31 20.08
N SER A 82 -4.82 -9.42 19.45
CA SER A 82 -3.54 -9.57 20.19
C SER A 82 -3.19 -8.34 21.03
N LEU A 83 -3.73 -7.17 20.69
CA LEU A 83 -3.61 -5.92 21.45
C LEU A 83 -4.68 -5.81 22.56
N GLY A 84 -5.61 -6.76 22.65
CA GLY A 84 -6.65 -6.82 23.68
C GLY A 84 -7.99 -6.21 23.26
N VAL A 85 -8.20 -5.93 21.98
CA VAL A 85 -9.47 -5.40 21.45
C VAL A 85 -10.46 -6.55 21.19
N GLY A 86 -11.70 -6.43 21.68
CA GLY A 86 -12.77 -7.40 21.43
C GLY A 86 -13.18 -7.45 19.96
N ASP A 87 -13.66 -8.61 19.49
CA ASP A 87 -14.00 -8.81 18.07
C ASP A 87 -15.08 -7.84 17.58
N GLU A 88 -16.07 -7.56 18.44
CA GLU A 88 -17.15 -6.60 18.21
C GLU A 88 -16.69 -5.14 18.17
N GLN A 89 -15.48 -4.86 18.65
CA GLN A 89 -14.87 -3.53 18.69
C GLN A 89 -13.93 -3.30 17.48
N ILE A 90 -13.80 -4.28 16.59
CA ILE A 90 -12.94 -4.22 15.39
C ILE A 90 -13.78 -3.93 14.15
N PHE A 91 -13.31 -3.00 13.32
CA PHE A 91 -13.96 -2.67 12.07
C PHE A 91 -13.00 -2.71 10.88
N TYR A 92 -13.42 -3.39 9.82
CA TYR A 92 -12.74 -3.40 8.53
C TYR A 92 -13.68 -2.81 7.48
N GLY A 93 -13.36 -1.61 7.03
CA GLY A 93 -14.14 -0.83 6.06
C GLY A 93 -13.39 -0.58 4.76
N ARG A 94 -14.12 -0.11 3.76
CA ARG A 94 -13.58 0.37 2.49
C ARG A 94 -14.28 1.67 2.11
N ASP A 95 -13.59 2.46 1.31
CA ASP A 95 -14.09 3.71 0.71
C ASP A 95 -14.27 4.86 1.71
N TYR A 96 -14.40 6.07 1.15
CA TYR A 96 -14.51 7.29 1.95
C TYR A 96 -15.80 7.36 2.74
N ASP A 97 -16.92 6.86 2.22
CA ASP A 97 -18.24 7.08 2.82
C ASP A 97 -18.62 6.03 3.88
N VAL A 98 -17.64 5.23 4.32
CA VAL A 98 -17.86 4.19 5.31
C VAL A 98 -18.31 4.75 6.66
N GLU A 99 -19.35 4.13 7.22
CA GLU A 99 -19.83 4.40 8.56
C GLU A 99 -19.29 3.36 9.53
N VAL A 100 -18.38 3.77 10.41
CA VAL A 100 -17.87 2.91 11.48
C VAL A 100 -18.99 2.69 12.52
N PRO A 101 -19.37 1.47 12.92
CA PRO A 101 -20.39 1.26 13.94
C PRO A 101 -20.06 1.89 15.31
N LYS A 102 -21.08 2.15 16.14
CA LYS A 102 -20.84 2.52 17.56
C LYS A 102 -20.23 1.32 18.29
N GLY A 103 -19.36 1.59 19.27
CA GLY A 103 -18.67 0.55 20.05
C GLY A 103 -17.32 0.08 19.45
N VAL A 104 -17.01 0.48 18.22
CA VAL A 104 -15.70 0.21 17.60
C VAL A 104 -14.60 1.04 18.27
N GLU A 105 -13.45 0.40 18.49
CA GLU A 105 -12.22 0.97 19.06
C GLU A 105 -11.01 0.81 18.13
N CYS A 106 -10.97 -0.26 17.32
CA CYS A 106 -9.93 -0.51 16.31
C CYS A 106 -10.58 -0.50 14.92
N ALA A 107 -10.25 0.47 14.06
CA ALA A 107 -10.78 0.51 12.70
C ALA A 107 -9.67 0.55 11.66
N VAL A 108 -9.89 -0.13 10.54
CA VAL A 108 -9.16 0.11 9.29
C VAL A 108 -10.11 0.46 8.17
N ILE A 109 -9.75 1.46 7.37
CA ILE A 109 -10.46 1.86 6.16
C ILE A 109 -9.49 1.78 4.99
N ILE A 110 -9.79 0.93 4.01
CA ILE A 110 -9.00 0.83 2.78
C ILE A 110 -9.60 1.74 1.71
N VAL A 111 -8.77 2.59 1.13
CA VAL A 111 -9.13 3.51 0.05
C VAL A 111 -8.27 3.22 -1.16
N LEU A 112 -8.89 2.85 -2.29
CA LEU A 112 -8.19 2.39 -3.50
C LEU A 112 -7.93 3.49 -4.53
N ASP A 113 -8.47 4.69 -4.30
CA ASP A 113 -8.50 5.80 -5.26
C ASP A 113 -7.14 6.14 -5.89
N VAL A 114 -6.05 6.06 -5.13
CA VAL A 114 -4.71 6.40 -5.62
C VAL A 114 -4.19 5.26 -6.52
N ASP A 115 -4.25 4.01 -6.09
CA ASP A 115 -3.89 2.85 -6.92
C ASP A 115 -4.68 2.77 -8.23
N GLU A 116 -6.00 2.99 -8.17
CA GLU A 116 -6.84 2.97 -9.36
C GLU A 116 -6.40 4.03 -10.38
N ARG A 117 -6.02 5.21 -9.91
CA ARG A 117 -5.45 6.28 -10.76
C ARG A 117 -4.07 5.91 -11.29
N VAL A 118 -3.22 5.29 -10.47
CA VAL A 118 -1.90 4.78 -10.91
C VAL A 118 -2.05 3.85 -12.10
N HIS A 119 -2.90 2.83 -12.01
CA HIS A 119 -3.08 1.87 -13.11
C HIS A 119 -3.89 2.42 -14.29
N GLY A 120 -4.70 3.45 -14.07
CA GLY A 120 -5.47 4.13 -15.11
C GLY A 120 -4.74 5.27 -15.82
N GLN A 121 -3.52 5.62 -15.39
CA GLN A 121 -2.87 6.85 -15.85
C GLN A 121 -2.22 6.72 -17.23
N CYS A 122 -2.61 7.61 -18.16
CA CYS A 122 -2.03 7.74 -19.50
C CYS A 122 -1.02 8.90 -19.63
N GLY A 123 -1.14 9.93 -18.80
CA GLY A 123 -0.29 11.14 -18.80
C GLY A 123 0.94 11.06 -17.91
N GLY A 124 1.32 9.86 -17.44
CA GLY A 124 2.44 9.65 -16.52
C GLY A 124 2.36 10.52 -15.26
N ARG A 125 3.51 11.01 -14.77
CA ARG A 125 3.59 11.81 -13.53
C ARG A 125 2.79 13.11 -13.62
N ALA A 126 2.74 13.75 -14.78
CA ALA A 126 1.99 14.99 -14.97
C ALA A 126 0.47 14.77 -14.87
N GLY A 127 -0.03 13.69 -15.49
CA GLY A 127 -1.42 13.25 -15.33
C GLY A 127 -1.72 12.89 -13.87
N MET A 128 -0.84 12.12 -13.23
CA MET A 128 -1.00 11.71 -11.83
C MET A 128 -1.13 12.93 -10.89
N TYR A 129 -0.32 13.97 -11.12
CA TYR A 129 -0.42 15.21 -10.37
C TYR A 129 -1.80 15.87 -10.51
N GLN A 130 -2.39 15.92 -11.71
CA GLN A 130 -3.74 16.47 -11.89
C GLN A 130 -4.80 15.63 -11.19
N ASP A 131 -4.70 14.30 -11.26
CA ASP A 131 -5.63 13.40 -10.59
C ASP A 131 -5.57 13.57 -9.06
N MET A 132 -4.37 13.74 -8.50
CA MET A 132 -4.17 14.02 -7.07
C MET A 132 -4.68 15.39 -6.65
N ARG A 133 -4.55 16.42 -7.49
CA ARG A 133 -5.17 17.72 -7.22
C ARG A 133 -6.69 17.63 -7.21
N LEU A 134 -7.28 16.92 -8.16
CA LEU A 134 -8.73 16.71 -8.19
C LEU A 134 -9.20 15.93 -6.95
N LEU A 135 -8.42 14.92 -6.53
CA LEU A 135 -8.70 14.17 -5.32
C LEU A 135 -8.59 15.05 -4.06
N ALA A 136 -7.57 15.91 -3.96
CA ALA A 136 -7.43 16.88 -2.88
C ALA A 136 -8.62 17.86 -2.83
N GLN A 137 -9.02 18.41 -3.98
CA GLN A 137 -10.16 19.33 -4.09
C GLN A 137 -11.48 18.70 -3.67
N SER A 138 -11.64 17.38 -3.84
CA SER A 138 -12.85 16.68 -3.39
C SER A 138 -13.03 16.71 -1.87
N GLY A 139 -11.95 16.89 -1.10
CA GLY A 139 -11.97 16.93 0.36
C GLY A 139 -12.39 15.62 1.05
N LYS A 140 -12.61 14.53 0.30
CA LYS A 140 -13.16 13.27 0.85
C LYS A 140 -12.30 12.66 1.95
N LEU A 141 -10.99 12.64 1.77
CA LEU A 141 -10.06 12.14 2.78
C LEU A 141 -10.10 13.00 4.05
N ALA A 142 -10.02 14.33 3.89
CA ALA A 142 -10.10 15.26 5.01
C ALA A 142 -11.44 15.14 5.76
N GLU A 143 -12.55 14.93 5.05
CA GLU A 143 -13.86 14.72 5.68
C GLU A 143 -13.93 13.40 6.44
N LEU A 144 -13.43 12.30 5.85
CA LEU A 144 -13.33 11.01 6.57
C LEU A 144 -12.53 11.16 7.87
N VAL A 145 -11.37 11.83 7.81
CA VAL A 145 -10.53 12.11 8.99
C VAL A 145 -11.31 12.92 10.03
N ARG A 146 -12.01 13.98 9.64
CA ARG A 146 -12.83 14.79 10.57
C ARG A 146 -13.93 13.97 11.21
N ARG A 147 -14.63 13.12 10.45
CA ARG A 147 -15.71 12.27 10.99
C ARG A 147 -15.18 11.24 12.00
N LEU A 148 -14.01 10.66 11.76
CA LEU A 148 -13.37 9.73 12.69
C LEU A 148 -12.86 10.48 13.94
N ALA A 149 -12.16 11.60 13.77
CA ALA A 149 -11.61 12.38 14.88
C ALA A 149 -12.71 12.92 15.82
N ARG A 150 -13.85 13.39 15.28
CA ARG A 150 -15.04 13.81 16.07
C ARG A 150 -15.66 12.67 16.88
N ARG A 151 -15.35 11.42 16.54
CA ARG A 151 -15.82 10.22 17.25
C ARG A 151 -14.80 9.71 18.27
N GLY A 152 -13.73 10.46 18.50
CA GLY A 152 -12.71 10.15 19.49
C GLY A 152 -11.62 9.19 18.99
N PHE A 153 -11.52 8.96 17.68
CA PHE A 153 -10.41 8.17 17.13
C PHE A 153 -9.17 9.04 16.95
N ASP A 154 -8.01 8.54 17.43
CA ASP A 154 -6.73 8.93 16.85
C ASP A 154 -6.64 8.32 15.45
N VAL A 155 -6.50 9.17 14.44
CA VAL A 155 -6.54 8.77 13.02
C VAL A 155 -5.13 8.71 12.46
N PHE A 156 -4.76 7.55 11.96
CA PHE A 156 -3.53 7.30 11.23
C PHE A 156 -3.83 7.25 9.74
N ILE A 157 -2.98 7.84 8.91
CA ILE A 157 -3.08 7.73 7.44
C ILE A 157 -1.73 7.22 6.94
N SER A 158 -1.76 6.14 6.19
CA SER A 158 -0.57 5.56 5.57
C SER A 158 -0.91 4.92 4.24
N ALA A 159 0.09 4.33 3.60
CA ALA A 159 -0.07 3.52 2.41
C ALA A 159 0.58 2.15 2.61
N ASP A 160 0.13 1.17 1.84
CA ASP A 160 0.83 -0.10 1.69
C ASP A 160 2.14 0.08 0.90
N ARG A 161 2.17 1.01 -0.06
CA ARG A 161 3.34 1.36 -0.88
C ARG A 161 3.07 2.65 -1.63
N GLY A 162 4.11 3.20 -2.25
CA GLY A 162 3.96 4.32 -3.19
C GLY A 162 3.91 3.90 -4.67
N ASN A 163 4.16 4.84 -5.57
CA ASN A 163 4.12 4.63 -7.00
C ASN A 163 5.20 5.44 -7.73
N THR A 164 5.59 4.96 -8.90
CA THR A 164 6.63 5.60 -9.72
C THR A 164 6.32 5.48 -11.22
N PRO A 165 6.75 6.45 -12.05
CA PRO A 165 6.77 6.28 -13.49
C PRO A 165 7.65 5.11 -13.86
N ALA A 166 7.26 4.39 -14.92
CA ALA A 166 8.04 3.33 -15.50
C ALA A 166 7.87 3.30 -17.03
N VAL A 167 8.85 2.72 -17.71
CA VAL A 167 8.80 2.38 -19.13
C VAL A 167 8.75 0.87 -19.26
N GLY A 168 7.79 0.39 -20.05
CA GLY A 168 7.65 -1.03 -20.32
C GLY A 168 8.85 -1.57 -21.11
N GLN A 169 9.44 -2.66 -20.63
CA GLN A 169 10.49 -3.42 -21.32
C GLN A 169 9.95 -4.69 -22.00
N GLY A 170 8.65 -4.97 -21.90
CA GLY A 170 7.99 -6.13 -22.48
C GLY A 170 7.41 -7.08 -21.44
N ARG A 171 6.25 -7.66 -21.77
CA ARG A 171 5.53 -8.57 -20.89
C ARG A 171 6.25 -9.91 -20.76
N VAL A 172 6.15 -10.51 -19.57
CA VAL A 172 6.63 -11.87 -19.32
C VAL A 172 5.41 -12.80 -19.28
N THR A 173 5.37 -13.76 -20.21
CA THR A 173 4.22 -14.67 -20.43
C THR A 173 4.62 -16.14 -20.25
N LYS A 174 5.44 -16.44 -19.24
CA LYS A 174 5.95 -17.80 -18.98
C LYS A 174 5.15 -18.51 -17.88
N THR A 175 5.12 -19.84 -17.95
CA THR A 175 4.56 -20.75 -16.94
C THR A 175 5.35 -20.63 -15.62
N GLY A 176 4.69 -20.69 -14.46
CA GLY A 176 5.37 -20.63 -13.16
C GLY A 176 5.72 -19.22 -12.66
N VAL A 177 5.28 -18.19 -13.37
CA VAL A 177 5.29 -16.79 -12.91
C VAL A 177 4.05 -16.55 -12.03
N GLU A 178 4.25 -16.36 -10.73
CA GLU A 178 3.22 -15.79 -9.87
C GLU A 178 3.42 -14.27 -9.83
N THR A 179 2.64 -13.56 -10.63
CA THR A 179 2.51 -12.10 -10.50
C THR A 179 1.13 -11.80 -9.94
N GLU A 180 1.05 -10.98 -8.89
CA GLU A 180 -0.16 -10.20 -8.67
C GLU A 180 -0.48 -9.44 -9.97
N THR A 181 -1.70 -9.55 -10.47
CA THR A 181 -2.07 -9.20 -11.86
C THR A 181 -1.84 -7.73 -12.24
N ARG A 182 -1.64 -6.83 -11.26
CA ARG A 182 -1.43 -5.39 -11.47
C ARG A 182 0.00 -4.91 -11.22
N SER A 183 0.75 -5.55 -10.31
CA SER A 183 2.16 -5.20 -10.06
C SER A 183 3.05 -5.74 -11.17
N LYS A 184 3.49 -4.85 -12.07
CA LYS A 184 4.31 -5.22 -13.24
C LYS A 184 5.79 -4.87 -13.07
N ARG A 185 6.29 -4.66 -11.85
CA ARG A 185 7.71 -4.39 -11.60
C ARG A 185 8.43 -5.55 -10.89
N MET A 186 7.75 -6.67 -10.69
CA MET A 186 8.28 -7.86 -10.01
C MET A 186 7.82 -9.14 -10.70
N ILE A 187 8.67 -10.16 -10.67
CA ILE A 187 8.36 -11.54 -11.03
C ILE A 187 8.76 -12.47 -9.88
N VAL A 188 7.90 -13.44 -9.61
CA VAL A 188 8.18 -14.59 -8.74
C VAL A 188 8.26 -15.84 -9.60
N LEU A 189 9.39 -16.55 -9.56
CA LEU A 189 9.59 -17.80 -10.28
C LEU A 189 9.65 -18.97 -9.29
N LYS A 190 8.78 -19.98 -9.49
CA LYS A 190 8.81 -21.25 -8.75
C LYS A 190 9.75 -22.30 -9.37
N ASP A 191 10.03 -22.19 -10.67
CA ASP A 191 10.97 -23.07 -11.38
C ASP A 191 12.24 -22.29 -11.73
N PHE A 192 13.38 -22.86 -11.36
CA PHE A 192 14.70 -22.25 -11.51
C PHE A 192 15.19 -22.24 -12.96
N GLY A 193 14.66 -23.12 -13.83
CA GLY A 193 15.13 -23.24 -15.22
C GLY A 193 14.94 -21.98 -16.07
N ASP A 194 13.94 -21.15 -15.74
CA ASP A 194 13.61 -19.94 -16.49
C ASP A 194 14.33 -18.67 -16.01
N ALA A 195 14.92 -18.70 -14.82
CA ALA A 195 15.52 -17.53 -14.19
C ALA A 195 16.77 -17.03 -14.93
N ASP A 196 17.68 -17.94 -15.31
CA ASP A 196 18.93 -17.57 -15.98
C ASP A 196 18.70 -17.10 -17.43
N ALA A 197 17.60 -17.50 -18.06
CA ALA A 197 17.17 -16.93 -19.34
C ALA A 197 16.64 -15.50 -19.14
N LEU A 198 15.79 -15.29 -18.13
CA LEU A 198 15.23 -13.98 -17.81
C LEU A 198 16.32 -12.94 -17.50
N LEU A 199 17.31 -13.32 -16.69
CA LEU A 199 18.47 -12.47 -16.34
C LEU A 199 19.41 -12.18 -17.52
N ARG A 200 19.44 -13.05 -18.54
CA ARG A 200 20.25 -12.81 -19.76
C ARG A 200 19.56 -11.86 -20.74
N GLU A 201 18.23 -11.91 -20.80
CA GLU A 201 17.43 -11.09 -21.72
C GLU A 201 17.15 -9.69 -21.17
N ARG A 202 17.25 -9.50 -19.84
CA ARG A 202 16.79 -8.30 -19.14
C ARG A 202 17.72 -7.94 -17.99
N ASP A 203 17.92 -6.65 -17.79
CA ASP A 203 18.59 -6.14 -16.59
C ASP A 203 17.60 -6.15 -15.42
N LEU A 204 17.71 -7.14 -14.55
CA LEU A 204 16.83 -7.32 -13.39
C LEU A 204 17.66 -7.47 -12.12
N ILE A 205 17.08 -7.00 -11.02
CA ILE A 205 17.64 -7.16 -9.69
C ILE A 205 17.11 -8.48 -9.13
N GLU A 206 18.02 -9.42 -8.85
CA GLU A 206 17.67 -10.60 -8.05
C GLU A 206 17.49 -10.18 -6.60
N PHE A 207 16.24 -10.22 -6.13
CA PHE A 207 15.89 -9.86 -4.77
C PHE A 207 16.14 -11.04 -3.84
N PRO A 208 16.95 -10.88 -2.76
CA PRO A 208 17.33 -11.99 -1.90
C PRO A 208 16.15 -12.71 -1.23
N GLY A 209 15.02 -12.04 -1.03
CA GLY A 209 13.80 -12.65 -0.52
C GLY A 209 13.97 -13.35 0.83
N SER A 210 14.85 -12.85 1.71
CA SER A 210 15.23 -13.53 2.96
C SER A 210 14.05 -13.81 3.91
N TYR A 211 12.97 -13.03 3.77
CA TYR A 211 11.72 -13.15 4.51
C TYR A 211 10.54 -13.58 3.62
N LEU A 212 10.82 -14.11 2.43
CA LEU A 212 9.85 -14.67 1.49
C LEU A 212 10.03 -16.20 1.39
N ASP A 213 9.25 -16.85 0.52
CA ASP A 213 9.33 -18.29 0.27
C ASP A 213 10.65 -18.68 -0.40
N LYS A 214 11.42 -19.54 0.27
CA LYS A 214 12.72 -20.03 -0.20
C LYS A 214 12.61 -20.98 -1.41
N GLY A 215 11.40 -21.47 -1.70
CA GLY A 215 11.10 -22.25 -2.91
C GLY A 215 10.96 -21.40 -4.17
N CYS A 216 11.07 -20.08 -4.08
CA CYS A 216 10.94 -19.16 -5.21
C CYS A 216 12.21 -18.32 -5.41
N ARG A 217 12.44 -17.85 -6.64
CA ARG A 217 13.33 -16.73 -6.94
C ARG A 217 12.52 -15.48 -7.24
N TYR A 218 13.07 -14.34 -6.83
CA TYR A 218 12.40 -13.05 -6.90
C TYR A 218 13.21 -12.09 -7.75
N PHE A 219 12.58 -11.51 -8.76
CA PHE A 219 13.22 -10.58 -9.66
C PHE A 219 12.45 -9.27 -9.70
N ILE A 220 13.18 -8.17 -9.66
CA ILE A 220 12.62 -6.82 -9.63
C ILE A 220 13.19 -6.03 -10.81
N CYS A 221 12.33 -5.28 -11.50
CA CYS A 221 12.77 -4.37 -12.54
C CYS A 221 13.69 -3.29 -11.97
N GLN A 222 14.64 -2.81 -12.79
CA GLN A 222 15.40 -1.61 -12.45
C GLN A 222 14.47 -0.41 -12.21
N SER A 223 14.99 0.59 -11.50
CA SER A 223 14.24 1.85 -11.27
C SER A 223 13.81 2.45 -12.61
N GLY A 224 12.53 2.78 -12.74
CA GLY A 224 11.98 3.33 -13.98
C GLY A 224 11.59 2.31 -15.05
N GLU A 225 11.68 1.00 -14.78
CA GLU A 225 11.28 -0.04 -15.74
C GLU A 225 10.12 -0.91 -15.25
N SER A 226 9.31 -1.45 -16.16
CA SER A 226 8.24 -2.41 -15.85
C SER A 226 8.08 -3.49 -16.93
N PHE A 227 7.41 -4.58 -16.61
CA PHE A 227 6.98 -5.63 -17.53
C PHE A 227 5.71 -5.26 -18.33
N ASP A 228 5.48 -3.96 -18.56
CA ASP A 228 4.46 -3.47 -19.48
C ASP A 228 4.89 -3.63 -20.95
N ASN A 229 4.00 -3.25 -21.87
CA ASN A 229 4.30 -3.26 -23.30
C ASN A 229 5.57 -2.43 -23.60
N PRO A 230 6.45 -2.87 -24.50
CA PRO A 230 7.68 -2.17 -24.82
C PRO A 230 7.44 -0.69 -25.16
N GLY A 231 8.17 0.21 -24.50
CA GLY A 231 8.08 1.67 -24.71
C GLY A 231 6.85 2.34 -24.11
N ALA A 232 5.94 1.60 -23.47
CA ALA A 232 4.79 2.19 -22.81
C ALA A 232 5.21 2.99 -21.57
N SER A 233 4.87 4.26 -21.51
CA SER A 233 5.02 5.09 -20.31
C SER A 233 3.83 4.86 -19.39
N VAL A 234 4.08 4.31 -18.20
CA VAL A 234 3.05 3.95 -17.22
C VAL A 234 3.37 4.53 -15.85
N MET A 235 2.37 4.62 -14.98
CA MET A 235 2.58 4.69 -13.53
C MET A 235 2.46 3.27 -12.97
N SER A 236 3.37 2.86 -12.09
CA SER A 236 3.41 1.48 -11.60
C SER A 236 3.99 1.38 -10.19
N HIS A 237 4.03 0.16 -9.68
CA HIS A 237 4.61 -0.22 -8.41
C HIS A 237 5.10 -1.68 -8.44
N GLY A 238 5.72 -2.12 -7.35
CA GLY A 238 6.21 -3.50 -7.16
C GLY A 238 7.72 -3.62 -7.09
N GLY A 239 8.44 -2.49 -7.21
CA GLY A 239 9.88 -2.42 -7.16
C GLY A 239 10.46 -2.12 -5.77
N ILE A 240 11.64 -1.49 -5.80
CA ILE A 240 12.41 -1.08 -4.61
C ILE A 240 12.80 0.40 -4.65
N SER A 241 12.18 1.20 -5.53
CA SER A 241 12.52 2.62 -5.61
C SER A 241 12.07 3.36 -4.36
N ILE A 242 12.75 4.47 -4.03
CA ILE A 242 12.41 5.31 -2.87
C ILE A 242 10.95 5.75 -2.90
N ASN A 243 10.42 6.09 -4.09
CA ASN A 243 9.03 6.53 -4.26
C ASN A 243 8.01 5.40 -4.04
N GLU A 244 8.43 4.14 -4.10
CA GLU A 244 7.58 2.98 -3.82
C GLU A 244 7.70 2.55 -2.36
N VAL A 245 8.92 2.63 -1.79
CA VAL A 245 9.23 2.07 -0.47
C VAL A 245 8.96 3.06 0.67
N ILE A 246 9.24 4.36 0.49
CA ILE A 246 8.97 5.36 1.54
C ILE A 246 7.57 5.91 1.33
N VAL A 247 6.71 5.69 2.32
CA VAL A 247 5.31 6.11 2.31
C VAL A 247 5.01 7.06 3.47
N PRO A 248 4.07 7.99 3.30
CA PRO A 248 3.67 8.93 4.35
C PRO A 248 3.07 8.18 5.52
N PHE A 249 3.37 8.65 6.74
CA PHE A 249 2.70 8.19 7.96
C PHE A 249 2.20 9.39 8.76
N ILE A 250 0.90 9.64 8.70
CA ILE A 250 0.27 10.85 9.23
C ILE A 250 -0.52 10.49 10.47
N THR A 251 -0.36 11.28 11.52
CA THR A 251 -1.09 11.11 12.78
C THR A 251 -1.93 12.35 13.06
N VAL A 252 -3.24 12.16 13.23
CA VAL A 252 -4.21 13.18 13.63
C VAL A 252 -4.80 12.75 14.96
N ARG A 253 -4.66 13.59 15.99
CA ARG A 253 -5.21 13.30 17.32
C ARG A 253 -6.71 13.55 17.36
N ALA A 254 -7.42 12.78 18.18
CA ALA A 254 -8.82 12.99 18.46
C ALA A 254 -9.09 14.44 18.92
N GLN A 255 -10.24 14.99 18.54
CA GLN A 255 -10.68 16.28 19.07
C GLN A 255 -11.25 16.05 20.47
N VAL A 256 -10.58 16.61 21.48
CA VAL A 256 -11.04 16.64 22.88
C VAL A 256 -12.18 17.65 23.03
#